data_AF-A0A133NIQ2-F1
#
_entry.id   AF-A0A133NIQ2-F1
#
_cell.length_a   1.000
_cell.length_b   1.000
_cell.length_c   1.000
_cell.angle_alpha   90.00
_cell.angle_beta   90.00
_cell.angle_gamma   90.00
#
_symmetry.space_group_name_H-M   'P 1'
#
loop_
_entity.id
_entity.type
_entity.pdbx_description
1 polymer ?
#
loop_
_entity_poly.entity_id
_entity_poly.type
_entity_poly.pdbx_seq_one_letter_code
_entity_poly.pdbx_strand_id
1 'polypeptide(L)'
;MRKKLAFILGTLLSVAALAHAPLVSVDDNGDGTIYVEGGFSNGASAAGIPVVIVKDAPYNGPEETFKGKEILYEGKFGADNSITLPKPATPKYEVYFNAGEGHIIGKKGPALTEGEQEAWKKAVDAFDFGDWKDYMLEK
;
A
#
# COMPACT_ATOMS: atom_id res chain seq x y z
N MET A 1 2.97 -24.63 -47.14
CA MET A 1 2.16 -23.44 -46.71
C MET A 1 1.61 -23.59 -45.29
N ARG A 2 1.00 -24.72 -44.90
CA ARG A 2 0.42 -24.93 -43.55
C ARG A 2 1.40 -24.75 -42.37
N LYS A 3 2.65 -25.20 -42.50
CA LYS A 3 3.69 -25.05 -41.46
C LYS A 3 4.17 -23.60 -41.26
N LYS A 4 4.17 -22.78 -42.33
CA LYS A 4 4.53 -21.36 -42.25
C LYS A 4 3.40 -20.53 -41.63
N LEU A 5 2.14 -20.91 -41.86
CA LEU A 5 0.98 -20.26 -41.26
C LEU A 5 0.90 -20.51 -39.74
N ALA A 6 1.25 -21.72 -39.29
CA ALA A 6 1.34 -22.03 -37.86
C ALA A 6 2.44 -21.23 -37.14
N PHE A 7 3.57 -20.98 -37.80
CA PHE A 7 4.66 -20.17 -37.25
C PHE A 7 4.28 -18.69 -37.13
N ILE A 8 3.62 -18.13 -38.15
CA ILE A 8 3.14 -16.73 -38.16
C ILE A 8 2.06 -16.51 -37.09
N LEU A 9 1.14 -17.46 -36.91
CA LEU A 9 0.10 -17.38 -35.88
C LEU A 9 0.69 -17.43 -34.46
N GLY A 10 1.73 -18.24 -34.24
CA GLY A 10 2.43 -18.31 -32.94
C GLY A 10 3.14 -17.01 -32.56
N THR A 11 3.75 -16.31 -33.52
CA THR A 11 4.42 -15.01 -33.28
C THR A 11 3.44 -13.84 -33.07
N LEU A 12 2.19 -13.95 -33.52
CA LEU A 12 1.18 -12.91 -33.31
C LEU A 12 0.53 -12.98 -31.93
N LEU A 13 0.52 -14.16 -31.28
CA LEU A 13 0.01 -14.31 -29.90
C LEU A 13 0.96 -13.75 -28.81
N SER A 14 2.25 -13.57 -29.09
CA SER A 14 3.20 -13.04 -28.10
C SER A 14 3.05 -11.53 -27.83
N VAL A 15 2.20 -10.82 -28.57
CA VAL A 15 2.01 -9.35 -28.44
C VAL A 15 0.96 -8.99 -27.38
N ALA A 16 0.23 -9.97 -26.82
CA ALA A 16 -0.88 -9.73 -25.89
C ALA A 16 -0.51 -9.74 -24.39
N ALA A 17 0.78 -9.73 -24.03
CA ALA A 17 1.22 -9.66 -22.64
C ALA A 17 1.54 -8.22 -22.21
N LEU A 18 0.53 -7.33 -22.19
CA LEU A 18 0.62 -6.08 -21.43
C LEU A 18 0.32 -6.37 -19.96
N ALA A 19 1.28 -6.95 -19.24
CA ALA A 19 1.21 -6.99 -17.78
C ALA A 19 1.51 -5.57 -17.26
N HIS A 20 0.50 -4.87 -16.76
CA HIS A 20 0.73 -3.66 -15.97
C HIS A 20 1.27 -4.08 -14.60
N ALA A 21 2.25 -3.34 -14.09
CA ALA A 21 2.83 -3.59 -12.79
C ALA A 21 2.19 -2.66 -11.75
N PRO A 22 1.82 -3.16 -10.55
CA PRO A 22 1.38 -2.30 -9.46
C PRO A 22 2.55 -1.43 -8.97
N LEU A 23 2.24 -0.22 -8.54
CA LEU A 23 3.18 0.78 -8.04
C LEU A 23 2.67 1.31 -6.70
N VAL A 24 3.60 1.62 -5.81
CA VAL A 24 3.31 2.33 -4.55
C VAL A 24 4.44 3.30 -4.21
N SER A 25 4.12 4.52 -3.82
CA SER A 25 5.03 5.44 -3.12
C SER A 25 4.60 5.59 -1.67
N VAL A 26 5.57 5.87 -0.80
CA VAL A 26 5.34 6.16 0.62
C VAL A 26 6.30 7.30 0.94
N ASP A 27 5.75 8.49 1.04
CA ASP A 27 6.51 9.73 1.16
C ASP A 27 6.26 10.34 2.54
N ASP A 28 7.34 10.87 3.13
CA ASP A 28 7.29 11.54 4.43
C ASP A 28 6.88 13.01 4.24
N ASN A 29 5.81 13.44 4.90
CA ASN A 29 5.41 14.85 4.91
C ASN A 29 6.20 15.68 5.93
N GLY A 30 6.94 15.04 6.84
CA GLY A 30 7.74 15.72 7.87
C GLY A 30 6.90 16.36 8.99
N ASP A 31 5.62 16.02 9.07
CA ASP A 31 4.65 16.54 10.04
C ASP A 31 3.95 15.42 10.84
N GLY A 32 4.57 14.23 10.83
CA GLY A 32 3.97 13.04 11.42
C GLY A 32 2.96 12.33 10.54
N THR A 33 2.67 12.81 9.33
CA THR A 33 1.85 12.06 8.34
C THR A 33 2.72 11.46 7.24
N ILE A 34 2.13 10.50 6.52
CA ILE A 34 2.66 9.97 5.26
C ILE A 34 1.69 10.27 4.14
N TYR A 35 2.23 10.56 2.95
CA TYR A 35 1.51 10.53 1.70
C TYR A 35 1.79 9.20 1.00
N VAL A 36 0.73 8.49 0.61
CA VAL A 36 0.84 7.20 -0.08
C VAL A 36 0.10 7.31 -1.40
N GLU A 37 0.80 7.08 -2.51
CA GLU A 37 0.20 7.02 -3.84
C GLU A 37 0.29 5.60 -4.39
N GLY A 38 -0.85 5.09 -4.84
CA GLY A 38 -0.95 3.79 -5.52
C GLY A 38 -1.15 3.98 -7.02
N GLY A 39 -0.80 2.97 -7.81
CA GLY A 39 -1.11 3.01 -9.23
C GLY A 39 -0.64 1.79 -9.99
N PHE A 40 -0.75 1.87 -11.32
CA PHE A 40 -0.26 0.85 -12.23
C PHE A 40 0.62 1.49 -13.31
N SER A 41 1.60 0.75 -13.83
CA SER A 41 2.55 1.24 -14.83
C SER A 41 1.92 1.69 -16.17
N ASN A 42 0.65 1.36 -16.40
CA ASN A 42 -0.14 1.79 -17.56
C ASN A 42 -1.06 2.99 -17.27
N GLY A 43 -0.99 3.59 -16.08
CA GLY A 43 -1.83 4.71 -15.67
C GLY A 43 -3.25 4.34 -15.23
N ALA A 44 -3.54 3.05 -15.00
CA ALA A 44 -4.82 2.66 -14.40
C ALA A 44 -4.94 3.23 -12.97
N SER A 45 -6.18 3.56 -12.59
CA SER A 45 -6.48 4.20 -11.30
C SER A 45 -6.32 3.24 -10.14
N ALA A 46 -5.85 3.77 -9.01
CA ALA A 46 -5.84 3.10 -7.72
C ALA A 46 -7.09 3.39 -6.87
N ALA A 47 -7.98 4.28 -7.31
CA ALA A 47 -9.13 4.71 -6.50
C ALA A 47 -9.96 3.51 -6.02
N GLY A 48 -10.20 3.46 -4.71
CA GLY A 48 -10.93 2.37 -4.07
C GLY A 48 -10.13 1.08 -3.83
N ILE A 49 -8.89 0.98 -4.32
CA ILE A 49 -8.01 -0.16 -4.03
C ILE A 49 -7.57 -0.11 -2.56
N PRO A 50 -7.53 -1.26 -1.86
CA PRO A 50 -7.06 -1.30 -0.48
C PRO A 50 -5.60 -0.87 -0.31
N VAL A 51 -5.38 -0.03 0.70
CA VAL A 51 -4.08 0.24 1.30
C VAL A 51 -4.04 -0.44 2.66
N VAL A 52 -3.01 -1.26 2.90
CA VAL A 52 -2.85 -2.01 4.15
C VAL A 52 -1.54 -1.63 4.80
N ILE A 53 -1.57 -1.25 6.07
CA ILE A 53 -0.36 -0.98 6.86
C ILE A 53 -0.17 -2.09 7.87
N VAL A 54 1.04 -2.62 7.96
CA VAL A 54 1.39 -3.69 8.89
C VAL A 54 2.62 -3.35 9.72
N LYS A 55 2.71 -3.93 10.93
CA LYS A 55 3.93 -3.88 11.74
C LYS A 55 5.03 -4.68 11.04
N ASP A 56 6.23 -4.13 10.87
CA ASP A 56 7.35 -4.85 10.22
C ASP A 56 8.04 -5.82 11.21
N ALA A 57 7.24 -6.77 11.70
CA ALA A 57 7.65 -7.86 12.57
C ALA A 57 6.72 -9.07 12.35
N PRO A 58 7.21 -10.30 12.48
CA PRO A 58 6.36 -11.49 12.46
C PRO A 58 5.30 -11.41 13.56
N TYR A 59 4.07 -11.79 13.22
CA TYR A 59 2.96 -11.83 14.17
C TYR A 59 2.41 -13.26 14.32
N ASN A 60 2.25 -13.69 15.57
CA ASN A 60 1.72 -15.01 15.93
C ASN A 60 0.52 -14.91 16.87
N GLY A 61 -0.13 -13.75 16.94
CA GLY A 61 -1.35 -13.57 17.74
C GLY A 61 -2.57 -14.20 17.08
N PRO A 62 -3.71 -14.21 17.80
CA PRO A 62 -4.96 -14.80 17.31
C PRO A 62 -5.67 -14.01 16.20
N GLU A 63 -5.29 -12.75 15.98
CA GLU A 63 -5.90 -11.82 15.03
C GLU A 63 -5.50 -12.14 13.59
N GLU A 64 -6.28 -11.62 12.64
CA GLU A 64 -5.97 -11.74 11.22
C GLU A 64 -4.64 -11.03 10.89
N THR A 65 -3.90 -11.61 9.93
CA THR A 65 -2.61 -11.08 9.50
C THR A 65 -2.60 -10.78 8.02
N PHE A 66 -1.79 -9.80 7.64
CA PHE A 66 -1.46 -9.57 6.26
C PHE A 66 0.02 -9.88 6.04
N LYS A 67 0.31 -10.81 5.13
CA LYS A 67 1.68 -11.30 4.87
C LYS A 67 2.38 -11.85 6.14
N GLY A 68 1.62 -12.43 7.08
CA GLY A 68 2.13 -12.97 8.35
C GLY A 68 2.54 -11.89 9.37
N LYS A 69 2.05 -10.66 9.17
CA LYS A 69 2.30 -9.49 10.02
C LYS A 69 0.99 -8.93 10.55
N GLU A 70 1.06 -8.31 11.71
CA GLU A 70 -0.07 -7.63 12.35
C GLU A 70 -0.53 -6.45 11.50
N ILE A 71 -1.84 -6.36 11.27
CA ILE A 71 -2.45 -5.26 10.53
C ILE A 71 -2.63 -4.08 11.48
N LEU A 72 -2.08 -2.93 11.12
CA LEU A 72 -2.20 -1.68 11.87
C LEU A 72 -3.34 -0.81 11.34
N TYR A 73 -3.58 -0.85 10.02
CA TYR A 73 -4.61 -0.06 9.37
C TYR A 73 -5.02 -0.66 8.03
N GLU A 74 -6.33 -0.60 7.72
CA GLU A 74 -6.85 -0.81 6.38
C GLU A 74 -7.70 0.37 5.93
N GLY A 75 -7.41 0.87 4.73
CA GLY A 75 -8.16 1.93 4.09
C GLY A 75 -8.26 1.70 2.59
N LYS A 76 -8.66 2.76 1.86
CA LYS A 76 -8.72 2.76 0.40
C LYS A 76 -8.12 4.05 -0.15
N PHE A 77 -7.46 3.96 -1.30
CA PHE A 77 -7.01 5.15 -2.02
C PHE A 77 -8.21 6.00 -2.47
N GLY A 78 -8.04 7.31 -2.40
CA GLY A 78 -9.00 8.31 -2.85
C GLY A 78 -9.11 8.39 -4.38
N ALA A 79 -9.97 9.29 -4.84
CA ALA A 79 -10.20 9.51 -6.28
C ALA A 79 -8.96 10.02 -7.03
N ASP A 80 -8.00 10.59 -6.31
CA ASP A 80 -6.70 11.06 -6.78
C ASP A 80 -5.61 9.97 -6.70
N ASN A 81 -5.99 8.72 -6.44
CA ASN A 81 -5.07 7.56 -6.27
C ASN A 81 -4.18 7.64 -5.03
N SER A 82 -4.50 8.52 -4.08
CA SER A 82 -3.66 8.75 -2.90
C SER A 82 -4.43 8.59 -1.59
N ILE A 83 -3.68 8.50 -0.49
CA ILE A 83 -4.17 8.72 0.86
C ILE A 83 -3.08 9.45 1.66
N THR A 84 -3.49 10.40 2.50
CA THR A 84 -2.63 11.00 3.52
C THR A 84 -3.16 10.63 4.88
N LEU A 85 -2.31 10.08 5.74
CA LEU A 85 -2.70 9.61 7.06
C LEU A 85 -1.55 9.73 8.07
N PRO A 86 -1.85 9.77 9.39
CA PRO A 86 -0.82 9.77 10.42
C PRO A 86 0.10 8.53 10.32
N LYS A 87 1.38 8.71 10.61
CA LYS A 87 2.36 7.63 10.78
C LYS A 87 1.89 6.68 11.91
N PRO A 88 2.07 5.37 11.79
CA PRO A 88 1.96 4.46 12.93
C PRO A 88 2.91 4.86 14.06
N ALA A 89 2.51 4.63 15.31
CA ALA A 89 3.34 4.91 16.48
C ALA A 89 4.55 3.95 16.60
N THR A 90 4.47 2.76 16.00
CA THR A 90 5.59 1.84 15.85
C THR A 90 6.66 2.39 14.88
N PRO A 91 7.96 2.27 15.21
CA PRO A 91 9.04 2.79 14.36
C PRO A 91 9.24 1.98 13.07
N LYS A 92 8.69 0.77 12.97
CA LYS A 92 8.90 -0.13 11.82
C LYS A 92 7.57 -0.67 11.33
N TYR A 93 7.19 -0.24 10.14
CA TYR A 93 5.98 -0.67 9.45
C TYR A 93 6.19 -0.70 7.95
N GLU A 94 5.29 -1.40 7.27
CA GLU A 94 5.22 -1.47 5.81
C GLU A 94 3.84 -1.05 5.35
N VAL A 95 3.78 -0.36 4.21
CA VAL A 95 2.56 0.06 3.54
C VAL A 95 2.43 -0.73 2.25
N TYR A 96 1.28 -1.35 2.05
CA TYR A 96 0.99 -2.22 0.92
C TYR A 96 -0.14 -1.66 0.07
N PHE A 97 0.11 -1.59 -1.23
CA PHE A 97 -0.92 -1.50 -2.26
C PHE A 97 -1.41 -2.92 -2.53
N ASN A 98 -2.69 -3.19 -2.26
CA ASN A 98 -3.28 -4.53 -2.35
C ASN A 98 -4.35 -4.59 -3.45
N ALA A 99 -3.94 -4.78 -4.71
CA ALA A 99 -4.86 -4.97 -5.84
C ALA A 99 -5.25 -6.44 -6.09
N GLY A 100 -5.09 -7.32 -5.09
CA GLY A 100 -5.40 -8.74 -5.19
C GLY A 100 -4.22 -9.63 -5.58
N GLU A 101 -4.48 -10.93 -5.72
CA GLU A 101 -3.45 -11.95 -5.95
C GLU A 101 -2.57 -11.61 -7.17
N GLY A 102 -1.26 -11.69 -7.00
CA GLY A 102 -0.28 -11.30 -8.03
C GLY A 102 -0.04 -9.79 -8.18
N HIS A 103 -0.82 -8.93 -7.51
CA HIS A 103 -0.74 -7.46 -7.62
C HIS A 103 -0.60 -6.76 -6.26
N ILE A 104 0.17 -7.37 -5.36
CA ILE A 104 0.48 -6.81 -4.04
C ILE A 104 1.93 -6.32 -4.05
N ILE A 105 2.14 -5.04 -3.76
CA ILE A 105 3.46 -4.43 -3.64
C ILE A 105 3.51 -3.58 -2.36
N GLY A 106 4.66 -3.55 -1.69
CA GLY A 106 4.81 -2.79 -0.44
C GLY A 106 6.14 -2.09 -0.33
N LYS A 107 6.18 -1.08 0.54
CA LYS A 107 7.38 -0.31 0.90
C LYS A 107 7.40 -0.07 2.41
N LYS A 108 8.60 0.09 2.95
CA LYS A 108 8.79 0.56 4.33
C LYS A 108 8.41 2.03 4.40
N GLY A 109 7.70 2.40 5.45
CA GLY A 109 7.38 3.80 5.72
C GLY A 109 8.41 4.48 6.63
N PRO A 110 8.45 5.82 6.62
CA PRO A 110 9.28 6.61 7.53
C PRO A 110 8.79 6.49 8.98
N ALA A 111 9.73 6.36 9.93
CA ALA A 111 9.39 6.37 11.34
C ALA A 111 8.89 7.74 11.80
N LEU A 112 7.97 7.75 12.78
CA LEU A 112 7.60 8.97 13.48
C LEU A 112 8.77 9.45 14.34
N THR A 113 9.14 10.72 14.18
CA THR A 113 10.24 11.33 14.95
C THR A 113 9.72 12.13 16.15
N GLU A 114 10.61 12.45 17.09
CA GLU A 114 10.26 13.27 18.26
C GLU A 114 9.82 14.69 17.86
N GLY A 115 10.44 15.26 16.82
CA GLY A 115 10.12 16.61 16.32
C GLY A 115 8.72 16.73 15.70
N GLU A 116 8.14 15.62 15.29
CA GLU A 116 6.81 15.57 14.64
C GLU A 116 5.67 15.36 15.62
N GLN A 117 5.95 15.00 16.88
CA GLN A 117 4.95 14.53 17.85
C GLN A 117 3.79 15.51 18.07
N GLU A 118 4.03 16.81 18.03
CA GLU A 118 2.96 17.81 18.20
C GLU A 118 2.02 17.84 16.99
N ALA A 119 2.57 17.83 15.78
CA ALA A 119 1.79 17.81 14.54
C ALA A 119 1.07 16.46 14.36
N TRP A 120 1.75 15.37 14.68
CA TRP A 120 1.21 14.01 14.66
C TRP A 120 -0.03 13.87 15.55
N LYS A 121 -0.02 14.39 16.78
CA LYS A 121 -1.19 14.36 17.67
C LYS A 121 -2.40 15.07 17.04
N LYS A 122 -2.18 16.24 16.44
CA LYS A 122 -3.23 16.99 15.74
C LYS A 122 -3.76 16.19 14.54
N ALA A 123 -2.88 15.53 13.80
CA ALA A 123 -3.25 14.68 12.68
C ALA A 123 -4.05 13.45 13.13
N VAL A 124 -3.65 12.79 14.22
CA VAL A 124 -4.37 11.66 14.84
C VAL A 124 -5.76 12.07 15.34
N ASP A 125 -5.90 13.26 15.89
CA ASP A 125 -7.20 13.76 16.36
C ASP A 125 -8.13 14.14 15.19
N ALA A 126 -7.56 14.54 14.05
CA ALA A 126 -8.31 14.94 12.86
C ALA A 126 -8.64 13.76 11.91
N PHE A 127 -7.85 12.69 11.94
CA PHE A 127 -8.01 11.56 11.02
C PHE A 127 -9.06 10.56 11.54
N ASP A 128 -9.95 10.13 10.64
CA ASP A 128 -10.91 9.06 10.93
C ASP A 128 -10.27 7.70 10.64
N PHE A 129 -9.85 7.02 11.69
CA PHE A 129 -9.28 5.67 11.61
C PHE A 129 -10.34 4.58 11.51
N GLY A 130 -11.63 4.89 11.74
CA GLY A 130 -12.63 3.86 12.05
C GLY A 130 -12.16 2.99 13.21
N ASP A 131 -12.22 1.67 13.04
CA ASP A 131 -11.87 0.68 14.05
C ASP A 131 -10.35 0.50 14.25
N TRP A 132 -9.52 1.15 13.43
CA TRP A 132 -8.06 0.94 13.40
C TRP A 132 -7.27 1.87 14.34
N LYS A 133 -7.95 2.76 15.08
CA LYS A 133 -7.26 3.80 15.87
C LYS A 133 -6.27 3.21 16.87
N ASP A 134 -6.70 2.20 17.64
CA ASP A 134 -5.87 1.65 18.71
C ASP A 134 -4.61 0.95 18.16
N TYR A 135 -4.76 0.21 17.05
CA TYR A 135 -3.64 -0.46 16.37
C TYR A 135 -2.61 0.54 15.81
N MET A 136 -3.06 1.65 15.21
CA MET A 136 -2.15 2.69 14.71
C MET A 136 -1.35 3.39 15.81
N LEU A 137 -1.87 3.42 17.03
CA LEU A 137 -1.24 4.05 18.19
C LEU A 137 -0.41 3.09 19.04
N GLU A 138 -0.38 1.81 18.69
CA GLU A 138 0.48 0.82 19.31
C GLU A 138 1.96 1.01 18.92
N LYS A 139 2.86 0.85 19.89
CA LYS A 139 4.31 1.04 19.72
C LYS A 139 5.05 -0.24 19.31
#